data_AF-A0A382P6L7-F1
#
_entry.id   AF-A0A382P6L7-F1
#
_cell.length_a   1.000
_cell.length_b   1.000
_cell.length_c   1.000
_cell.angle_alpha   90.00
_cell.angle_beta   90.00
_cell.angle_gamma   90.00
#
_symmetry.space_group_name_H-M   'P 1'
#
loop_
_entity.id
_entity.type
_entity.pdbx_description
1 polymer ?
#
loop_
_entity_poly.entity_id
_entity_poly.type
_entity_poly.pdbx_seq_one_letter_code
_entity_poly.pdbx_strand_id
1 'polypeptide(L)'
;QGLGDSIQFVRYLPLLSTQVEMLILECPPEAKVLFESLPGVANVITASDLTPKHDLQIPLLSLPRVMGTTPDTIPCHVPYLATTATQQPPALDLPMGKLKVGITWAGNPQHRNDAFRSMQWLDCQALLEFEGAHFVSLQLNPSDDAVAALSQAVNATDATAHCTDLTATAAIVERLDLVISVDTATAHLAGALGKPVWLLLPFASEWRWLHERADSPWYPTMRIFRQPSPGDWRTVLAQVLSALRIESAAGDLAELVEEGLRLKRSYRFEEARLVFEKIVAQCPSQAEPLSNLGNILMALGESAEALLRHEKAKQLAPDSPGIAFNQSQVLLKTGDFANGWAAYEKRLLMPNYDSLRQ
;
A
#
# COMPACT_ATOMS: atom_id res chain seq x y z
N GLN A 1 -17.36 0.90 20.13
CA GLN A 1 -16.62 1.16 18.87
C GLN A 1 -15.42 0.23 18.87
N GLY A 2 -14.99 -0.29 17.71
CA GLY A 2 -13.79 -1.13 17.67
C GLY A 2 -12.52 -0.31 17.91
N LEU A 3 -11.40 -1.00 18.10
CA LEU A 3 -10.09 -0.35 18.23
C LEU A 3 -9.70 0.39 16.94
N GLY A 4 -9.97 -0.21 15.77
CA GLY A 4 -9.77 0.42 14.45
C GLY A 4 -10.61 1.68 14.26
N ASP A 5 -11.89 1.65 14.67
CA ASP A 5 -12.76 2.83 14.68
C ASP A 5 -12.17 3.94 15.56
N SER A 6 -11.72 3.59 16.76
CA SER A 6 -11.12 4.55 17.69
C SER A 6 -9.90 5.24 17.04
N ILE A 7 -8.96 4.46 16.50
CA ILE A 7 -7.77 4.98 15.79
C ILE A 7 -8.18 5.86 14.60
N GLN A 8 -9.16 5.43 13.81
CA GLN A 8 -9.57 6.16 12.63
C GLN A 8 -10.19 7.51 13.01
N PHE A 9 -11.12 7.56 13.96
CA PHE A 9 -11.92 8.77 14.18
C PHE A 9 -11.32 9.75 15.20
N VAL A 10 -10.27 9.39 15.97
CA VAL A 10 -9.54 10.39 16.78
C VAL A 10 -8.87 11.48 15.94
N ARG A 11 -8.71 11.26 14.63
CA ARG A 11 -8.21 12.26 13.66
C ARG A 11 -8.98 13.58 13.65
N TYR A 12 -10.24 13.58 14.10
CA TYR A 12 -11.06 14.79 14.14
C TYR A 12 -10.77 15.65 15.38
N LEU A 13 -10.15 15.10 16.42
CA LEU A 13 -9.94 15.80 17.69
C LEU A 13 -8.98 16.98 17.57
N PRO A 14 -7.86 16.91 16.82
CA PRO A 14 -7.03 18.09 16.60
C PRO A 14 -7.79 19.26 15.93
N LEU A 15 -8.74 18.97 15.03
CA LEU A 15 -9.57 19.99 14.40
C LEU A 15 -10.60 20.58 15.39
N LEU A 16 -11.21 19.72 16.19
CA LEU A 16 -12.20 20.11 17.19
C LEU A 16 -11.57 20.92 18.33
N SER A 17 -10.30 20.67 18.66
CA SER A 17 -9.59 21.37 19.74
C SER A 17 -9.51 22.88 19.53
N THR A 18 -9.64 23.34 18.29
CA THR A 18 -9.67 24.78 17.95
C THR A 18 -11.02 25.44 18.21
N GLN A 19 -12.07 24.66 18.50
CA GLN A 19 -13.45 25.12 18.65
C GLN A 19 -13.98 24.99 20.08
N VAL A 20 -13.22 24.36 20.97
CA VAL A 20 -13.60 24.13 22.37
C VAL A 20 -12.44 24.48 23.30
N GLU A 21 -12.75 24.85 24.54
CA GLU A 21 -11.73 25.19 25.53
C GLU A 21 -10.94 23.96 26.02
N MET A 22 -11.61 22.82 26.15
CA MET A 22 -11.02 21.58 26.66
C MET A 22 -11.62 20.36 25.96
N LEU A 23 -10.75 19.44 25.54
CA LEU A 23 -11.14 18.12 25.04
C LEU A 23 -10.72 17.02 26.01
N ILE A 24 -11.68 16.19 26.36
CA ILE A 24 -11.49 14.94 27.10
C ILE A 24 -11.84 13.80 26.16
N LEU A 25 -10.92 12.85 25.99
CA LEU A 25 -11.13 11.65 25.21
C LEU A 25 -11.26 10.45 26.13
N GLU A 26 -12.43 9.81 26.14
CA GLU A 26 -12.58 8.47 26.70
C GLU A 26 -12.29 7.42 25.61
N CYS A 27 -11.36 6.50 25.87
CA CYS A 27 -10.93 5.48 24.91
C CYS A 27 -10.73 4.09 25.55
N PRO A 28 -10.58 3.03 24.73
CA PRO A 28 -10.14 1.73 25.22
C PRO A 28 -8.79 1.81 25.95
N PRO A 29 -8.56 1.01 27.01
CA PRO A 29 -7.30 1.02 27.75
C PRO A 29 -6.04 0.84 26.89
N GLU A 30 -6.12 -0.02 25.88
CA GLU A 30 -5.02 -0.36 24.97
C GLU A 30 -4.61 0.81 24.06
N ALA A 31 -5.44 1.85 23.97
CA ALA A 31 -5.19 3.03 23.17
C ALA A 31 -4.77 4.26 23.99
N LYS A 32 -4.94 4.23 25.32
CA LYS A 32 -4.82 5.39 26.21
C LYS A 32 -3.49 6.12 26.01
N VAL A 33 -2.38 5.42 26.20
CA VAL A 33 -1.03 5.99 26.16
C VAL A 33 -0.71 6.56 24.77
N LEU A 34 -1.06 5.85 23.70
CA LEU A 34 -0.85 6.36 22.34
C LEU A 34 -1.67 7.62 22.06
N PHE A 35 -2.92 7.68 22.52
CA PHE A 35 -3.80 8.82 22.29
C PHE A 35 -3.42 10.06 23.10
N GLU A 36 -2.57 9.95 24.12
CA GLU A 36 -1.97 11.11 24.79
C GLU A 36 -1.06 11.92 23.85
N SER A 37 -0.63 11.35 22.71
CA SER A 37 0.10 12.08 21.66
C SER A 37 -0.77 13.03 20.82
N LEU A 38 -2.10 12.97 20.94
CA LEU A 38 -3.01 13.74 20.09
C LEU A 38 -2.94 15.25 20.40
N PRO A 39 -2.63 16.09 19.41
CA PRO A 39 -2.63 17.54 19.61
C PRO A 39 -3.99 18.07 20.06
N GLY A 40 -3.98 18.90 21.11
CA GLY A 40 -5.17 19.59 21.60
C GLY A 40 -6.14 18.75 22.44
N VAL A 41 -5.78 17.50 22.78
CA VAL A 41 -6.52 16.68 23.75
C VAL A 41 -5.91 16.90 25.14
N ALA A 42 -6.69 17.43 26.08
CA ALA A 42 -6.20 17.78 27.42
C ALA A 42 -6.10 16.57 28.34
N ASN A 43 -7.07 15.66 28.26
CA ASN A 43 -7.15 14.47 29.10
C ASN A 43 -7.57 13.26 28.27
N VAL A 44 -6.81 12.17 28.38
CA VAL A 44 -7.21 10.87 27.85
C VAL A 44 -7.53 9.96 29.03
N ILE A 45 -8.74 9.42 29.05
CA ILE A 45 -9.29 8.60 30.13
C ILE A 45 -9.81 7.28 29.57
N THR A 46 -10.01 6.30 30.44
CA THR A 46 -10.71 5.05 30.12
C THR A 46 -12.01 4.96 30.91
N ALA A 47 -12.86 3.99 30.58
CA ALA A 47 -14.11 3.74 31.31
C ALA A 47 -13.92 3.42 32.81
N SER A 48 -12.71 3.08 33.25
CA SER A 48 -12.39 2.85 34.67
C SER A 48 -11.96 4.11 35.42
N ASP A 49 -11.60 5.17 34.70
CA ASP A 49 -11.17 6.43 35.30
C ASP A 49 -12.40 7.27 35.72
N LEU A 50 -12.22 8.19 36.66
CA LEU A 50 -13.25 9.16 37.00
C LEU A 50 -13.41 10.15 35.85
N THR A 51 -14.60 10.21 35.26
CA THR A 51 -14.91 11.18 34.21
C THR A 51 -14.84 12.60 34.77
N PRO A 52 -13.99 13.49 34.21
CA PRO A 52 -13.97 14.89 34.62
C PRO A 52 -15.31 15.58 34.28
N LYS A 53 -15.60 16.68 34.97
CA LYS A 53 -16.77 17.50 34.65
C LYS A 53 -16.67 18.01 33.21
N HIS A 54 -17.77 17.96 32.49
CA HIS A 54 -17.86 18.37 31.09
C HIS A 54 -19.27 18.91 30.80
N ASP A 55 -19.37 19.80 29.82
CA ASP A 55 -20.66 20.42 29.43
C ASP A 55 -21.39 19.60 28.36
N LEU A 56 -20.63 18.93 27.48
CA LEU A 56 -21.15 18.17 26.34
C LEU A 56 -20.36 16.88 26.18
N GLN A 57 -21.05 15.85 25.66
CA GLN A 57 -20.46 14.57 25.29
C GLN A 57 -20.94 14.19 23.89
N ILE A 58 -20.02 13.71 23.04
CA ILE A 58 -20.33 13.24 21.70
C ILE A 58 -19.61 11.92 21.41
N PRO A 59 -20.29 10.90 20.86
CA PRO A 59 -19.61 9.69 20.40
C PRO A 59 -18.66 10.00 19.25
N LEU A 60 -17.45 9.42 19.26
CA LEU A 60 -16.42 9.68 18.24
C LEU A 60 -16.90 9.49 16.78
N LEU A 61 -17.71 8.46 16.52
CA LEU A 61 -18.30 8.20 15.20
C LEU A 61 -19.40 9.20 14.78
N SER A 62 -19.81 10.11 15.65
CA SER A 62 -20.70 11.22 15.31
C SER A 62 -19.95 12.44 14.76
N LEU A 63 -18.63 12.53 14.97
CA LEU A 63 -17.82 13.66 14.53
C LEU A 63 -17.85 13.88 13.00
N PRO A 64 -17.78 12.85 12.13
CA PRO A 64 -17.89 13.06 10.69
C PRO A 64 -19.19 13.78 10.28
N ARG A 65 -20.30 13.50 10.97
CA ARG A 65 -21.59 14.16 10.70
C ARG A 65 -21.54 15.63 11.12
N VAL A 66 -21.01 15.92 12.30
CA VAL A 66 -20.91 17.31 12.82
C VAL A 66 -19.96 18.15 11.97
N MET A 67 -18.88 17.54 11.48
CA MET A 67 -17.86 18.20 10.66
C MET A 67 -18.21 18.26 9.18
N GLY A 68 -19.35 17.71 8.76
CA GLY A 68 -19.78 17.71 7.36
C GLY A 68 -18.82 16.94 6.44
N THR A 69 -18.28 15.80 6.91
CA THR A 69 -17.32 15.01 6.15
C THR A 69 -17.94 14.47 4.86
N THR A 70 -17.26 14.74 3.76
CA THR A 70 -17.46 14.20 2.41
C THR A 70 -16.16 13.52 1.97
N PRO A 71 -16.14 12.72 0.89
CA PRO A 71 -14.89 12.16 0.37
C PRO A 71 -13.78 13.21 0.15
N ASP A 72 -14.14 14.44 -0.22
CA ASP A 72 -13.21 15.54 -0.48
C ASP A 72 -12.78 16.30 0.79
N THR A 73 -13.53 16.17 1.89
CA THR A 73 -13.26 16.87 3.16
C THR A 73 -12.80 15.94 4.29
N ILE A 74 -12.51 14.67 3.99
CA ILE A 74 -11.91 13.75 4.96
C ILE A 74 -10.59 14.36 5.46
N PRO A 75 -10.39 14.48 6.79
CA PRO A 75 -9.11 14.90 7.34
C PRO A 75 -8.09 13.77 7.16
N CYS A 76 -7.38 13.82 6.04
CA CYS A 76 -6.45 12.77 5.60
C CYS A 76 -4.99 13.06 5.97
N HIS A 77 -4.70 14.19 6.64
CA HIS A 77 -3.35 14.53 7.06
C HIS A 77 -2.80 13.49 8.04
N VAL A 78 -1.64 12.94 7.71
CA VAL A 78 -0.89 11.97 8.50
C VAL A 78 0.57 12.42 8.63
N PRO A 79 1.29 12.08 9.71
CA PRO A 79 0.78 11.37 10.89
C PRO A 79 -0.15 12.26 11.75
N TYR A 80 -1.10 11.62 12.43
CA TYR A 80 -1.90 12.24 13.51
C TYR A 80 -1.77 11.51 14.85
N LEU A 81 -1.02 10.41 14.88
CA LEU A 81 -0.55 9.73 16.09
C LEU A 81 0.97 9.61 16.01
N ALA A 82 1.63 9.57 17.17
CA ALA A 82 3.08 9.37 17.25
C ALA A 82 3.44 8.61 18.54
N THR A 83 4.56 7.88 18.52
CA THR A 83 5.11 7.32 19.76
C THR A 83 5.75 8.43 20.61
N THR A 84 5.68 8.29 21.93
CA THR A 84 6.36 9.22 22.85
C THR A 84 7.83 8.81 23.02
N ALA A 85 8.76 9.78 23.02
CA ALA A 85 10.22 9.57 23.09
C ALA A 85 10.73 8.75 24.29
N THR A 86 9.89 8.53 25.31
CA THR A 86 10.21 7.73 26.50
C THR A 86 10.11 6.22 26.28
N GLN A 87 9.49 5.78 25.17
CA GLN A 87 9.34 4.35 24.88
C GLN A 87 10.52 3.83 24.06
N GLN A 88 11.33 2.98 24.66
CA GLN A 88 12.32 2.21 23.90
C GLN A 88 11.60 1.11 23.12
N PRO A 89 11.77 1.04 21.79
CA PRO A 89 11.18 -0.04 21.02
C PRO A 89 11.80 -1.38 21.47
N PRO A 90 11.04 -2.49 21.40
CA PRO A 90 11.56 -3.81 21.73
C PRO A 90 12.77 -4.14 20.86
N ALA A 91 13.75 -4.84 21.42
CA ALA A 91 14.93 -5.28 20.67
C ALA A 91 14.55 -6.37 19.66
N LEU A 92 14.19 -5.96 18.45
CA LEU A 92 13.98 -6.84 17.30
C LEU A 92 15.26 -6.89 16.46
N ASP A 93 15.73 -8.10 16.18
CA ASP A 93 16.82 -8.34 15.24
C ASP A 93 16.28 -8.20 13.81
N LEU A 94 16.47 -7.01 13.23
CA LEU A 94 16.00 -6.68 11.89
C LEU A 94 17.22 -6.49 10.97
N PRO A 95 17.27 -7.17 9.82
CA PRO A 95 18.42 -7.07 8.92
C PRO A 95 18.55 -5.66 8.31
N MET A 96 19.79 -5.25 8.10
CA MET A 96 20.11 -4.02 7.36
C MET A 96 19.99 -4.27 5.85
N GLY A 97 19.50 -3.26 5.11
CA GLY A 97 19.47 -3.29 3.64
C GLY A 97 18.36 -4.14 3.01
N LYS A 98 17.52 -4.82 3.80
CA LYS A 98 16.28 -5.46 3.32
C LYS A 98 15.06 -4.59 3.59
N LEU A 99 14.06 -4.70 2.73
CA LEU A 99 12.73 -4.13 2.96
C LEU A 99 12.09 -4.83 4.18
N LYS A 100 11.79 -4.09 5.25
CA LYS A 100 11.17 -4.62 6.47
C LYS A 100 9.66 -4.43 6.40
N VAL A 101 8.94 -5.55 6.41
CA VAL A 101 7.49 -5.60 6.15
C VAL A 101 6.74 -6.16 7.36
N GLY A 102 5.90 -5.35 7.99
CA GLY A 102 4.99 -5.83 9.04
C GLY A 102 3.82 -6.60 8.45
N ILE A 103 3.42 -7.73 9.05
CA ILE A 103 2.28 -8.52 8.58
C ILE A 103 1.22 -8.74 9.66
N THR A 104 -0.05 -8.62 9.29
CA THR A 104 -1.21 -9.02 10.10
C THR A 104 -2.25 -9.64 9.18
N TRP A 105 -2.55 -10.92 9.38
CA TRP A 105 -3.37 -11.69 8.44
C TRP A 105 -4.77 -11.99 8.96
N ALA A 106 -5.00 -11.86 10.26
CA ALA A 106 -6.29 -12.12 10.88
C ALA A 106 -6.65 -11.02 11.90
N GLY A 107 -7.95 -10.73 11.97
CA GLY A 107 -8.53 -9.88 13.01
C GLY A 107 -8.86 -10.65 14.28
N ASN A 108 -9.75 -10.07 15.09
CA ASN A 108 -10.27 -10.70 16.29
C ASN A 108 -11.34 -11.76 15.93
N PRO A 109 -11.15 -13.06 16.25
CA PRO A 109 -12.14 -14.11 15.97
C PRO A 109 -13.52 -13.91 16.61
N GLN A 110 -13.61 -13.14 17.70
CA GLN A 110 -14.88 -12.80 18.33
C GLN A 110 -15.65 -11.69 17.59
N HIS A 111 -15.05 -11.06 16.57
CA HIS A 111 -15.73 -10.07 15.75
C HIS A 111 -16.68 -10.75 14.74
N ARG A 112 -17.92 -10.26 14.64
CA ARG A 112 -18.99 -10.90 13.85
C ARG A 112 -18.62 -11.22 12.40
N ASN A 113 -17.83 -10.36 11.76
CA ASN A 113 -17.44 -10.51 10.35
C ASN A 113 -16.02 -11.09 10.16
N ASP A 114 -15.36 -11.56 11.23
CA ASP A 114 -13.94 -11.90 11.15
C ASP A 114 -13.62 -13.01 10.15
N ALA A 115 -14.45 -14.05 10.13
CA ALA A 115 -14.30 -15.19 9.22
C ALA A 115 -14.25 -14.81 7.73
N PHE A 116 -14.81 -13.66 7.35
CA PHE A 116 -14.83 -13.19 5.97
C PHE A 116 -13.72 -12.18 5.64
N ARG A 117 -13.09 -11.56 6.65
CA ARG A 117 -12.04 -10.54 6.47
C ARG A 117 -10.64 -11.02 6.85
N SER A 118 -10.54 -12.16 7.52
CA SER A 118 -9.27 -12.78 7.92
C SER A 118 -8.82 -13.82 6.90
N MET A 119 -7.51 -13.89 6.67
CA MET A 119 -6.87 -14.99 5.95
C MET A 119 -6.57 -16.14 6.91
N GLN A 120 -6.42 -17.35 6.38
CA GLN A 120 -5.79 -18.44 7.13
C GLN A 120 -4.28 -18.21 7.15
N TRP A 121 -3.60 -18.69 8.20
CA TRP A 121 -2.13 -18.59 8.25
C TRP A 121 -1.47 -19.19 7.00
N LEU A 122 -1.97 -20.34 6.52
CA LEU A 122 -1.42 -21.04 5.38
C LEU A 122 -1.42 -20.18 4.09
N ASP A 123 -2.37 -19.26 3.96
CA ASP A 123 -2.38 -18.31 2.84
C ASP A 123 -1.12 -17.43 2.86
N CYS A 124 -0.64 -17.07 4.06
CA CYS A 124 0.47 -16.14 4.25
C CYS A 124 1.86 -16.78 4.15
N GLN A 125 1.97 -18.10 4.09
CA GLN A 125 3.25 -18.80 4.05
C GLN A 125 4.13 -18.32 2.88
N ALA A 126 3.53 -18.09 1.71
CA ALA A 126 4.24 -17.62 0.52
C ALA A 126 4.90 -16.24 0.70
N LEU A 127 4.42 -15.42 1.66
CA LEU A 127 5.09 -14.17 2.02
C LEU A 127 6.43 -14.46 2.70
N LEU A 128 6.47 -15.40 3.66
CA LEU A 128 7.72 -15.73 4.38
C LEU A 128 8.81 -16.35 3.49
N GLU A 129 8.39 -17.00 2.41
CA GLU A 129 9.29 -17.58 1.41
C GLU A 129 9.88 -16.53 0.44
N PHE A 130 9.37 -15.29 0.47
CA PHE A 130 9.84 -14.21 -0.39
C PHE A 130 11.17 -13.62 0.12
N GLU A 131 12.25 -13.83 -0.63
CA GLU A 131 13.61 -13.45 -0.20
C GLU A 131 13.91 -11.94 -0.24
N GLY A 132 13.15 -11.19 -1.06
CA GLY A 132 13.33 -9.75 -1.28
C GLY A 132 12.91 -8.85 -0.11
N ALA A 133 12.30 -9.41 0.94
CA ALA A 133 11.90 -8.69 2.12
C ALA A 133 12.21 -9.48 3.40
N HIS A 134 12.16 -8.80 4.54
CA HIS A 134 12.16 -9.40 5.87
C HIS A 134 10.84 -9.10 6.56
N PHE A 135 10.12 -10.13 6.96
CA PHE A 135 8.76 -10.03 7.48
C PHE A 135 8.76 -9.97 9.02
N VAL A 136 7.92 -9.12 9.58
CA VAL A 136 7.75 -8.96 11.02
C VAL A 136 6.30 -9.25 11.37
N SER A 137 6.04 -10.34 12.09
CA SER A 137 4.68 -10.65 12.53
C SER A 137 4.21 -9.64 13.57
N LEU A 138 3.12 -8.95 13.26
CA LEU A 138 2.37 -8.07 14.16
C LEU A 138 1.02 -8.71 14.56
N GLN A 139 0.84 -10.00 14.25
CA GLN A 139 -0.40 -10.71 14.49
C GLN A 139 -0.67 -10.85 15.98
N LEU A 140 -1.86 -10.45 16.43
CA LEU A 140 -2.30 -10.74 17.79
C LEU A 140 -2.89 -12.16 17.83
N ASN A 141 -2.52 -12.91 18.88
CA ASN A 141 -2.99 -14.28 19.12
C ASN A 141 -2.84 -15.22 17.91
N PRO A 142 -1.63 -15.38 17.33
CA PRO A 142 -1.38 -16.33 16.25
C PRO A 142 -1.64 -17.76 16.71
N SER A 143 -1.97 -18.65 15.78
CA SER A 143 -2.04 -20.09 16.05
C SER A 143 -0.65 -20.68 16.30
N ASP A 144 -0.59 -21.81 16.99
CA ASP A 144 0.67 -22.53 17.24
C ASP A 144 1.41 -22.86 15.95
N ASP A 145 0.68 -23.23 14.89
CA ASP A 145 1.25 -23.48 13.56
C ASP A 145 1.92 -22.24 12.95
N ALA A 146 1.31 -21.06 13.14
CA ALA A 146 1.87 -19.80 12.67
C ALA A 146 3.14 -19.42 13.42
N VAL A 147 3.13 -19.58 14.76
CA VAL A 147 4.31 -19.36 15.61
C VAL A 147 5.44 -20.30 15.21
N ALA A 148 5.14 -21.59 15.01
CA ALA A 148 6.12 -22.59 14.59
C ALA A 148 6.73 -22.22 13.22
N ALA A 149 5.92 -21.86 12.24
CA ALA A 149 6.40 -21.48 10.92
C ALA A 149 7.24 -20.18 10.94
N LEU A 150 6.81 -19.16 11.68
CA LEU A 150 7.58 -17.93 11.86
C LEU A 150 8.95 -18.19 12.51
N SER A 151 9.01 -19.10 13.49
CA SER A 151 10.26 -19.45 14.17
C SER A 151 11.29 -20.15 13.28
N GLN A 152 10.84 -20.79 12.19
CA GLN A 152 11.68 -21.52 11.24
C GLN A 152 12.03 -20.71 9.99
N ALA A 153 11.32 -19.60 9.75
CA ALA A 153 11.48 -18.82 8.54
C ALA A 153 12.74 -17.92 8.61
N VAL A 154 13.59 -18.02 7.57
CA VAL A 154 14.86 -17.28 7.48
C VAL A 154 14.63 -15.77 7.32
N ASN A 155 13.56 -15.38 6.63
CA ASN A 155 13.22 -13.99 6.34
C ASN A 155 12.11 -13.46 7.25
N ALA A 156 12.00 -13.97 8.49
CA ALA A 156 10.93 -13.57 9.41
C ALA A 156 11.43 -13.31 10.83
N THR A 157 10.73 -12.41 11.52
CA THR A 157 10.85 -12.19 12.97
C THR A 157 9.44 -12.19 13.55
N ASP A 158 9.22 -12.99 14.60
CA ASP A 158 7.98 -12.94 15.35
C ASP A 158 8.03 -11.82 16.41
N ALA A 159 7.28 -10.74 16.20
CA ALA A 159 7.17 -9.63 17.15
C ALA A 159 5.85 -9.66 17.95
N THR A 160 5.06 -10.73 17.83
CA THR A 160 3.74 -10.90 18.47
C THR A 160 3.79 -10.61 19.97
N ALA A 161 4.76 -11.21 20.68
CA ALA A 161 4.90 -11.07 22.14
C ALA A 161 5.17 -9.62 22.59
N HIS A 162 5.61 -8.75 21.67
CA HIS A 162 5.87 -7.35 21.92
C HIS A 162 4.69 -6.43 21.53
N CYS A 163 3.64 -6.96 20.90
CA CYS A 163 2.44 -6.21 20.54
C CYS A 163 1.42 -6.19 21.69
N THR A 164 1.81 -5.66 22.85
CA THR A 164 0.99 -5.71 24.09
C THR A 164 -0.11 -4.65 24.13
N ASP A 165 0.10 -3.51 23.48
CA ASP A 165 -0.87 -2.42 23.34
C ASP A 165 -0.57 -1.62 22.06
N LEU A 166 -1.42 -0.64 21.71
CA LEU A 166 -1.24 0.13 20.48
C LEU A 166 0.08 0.91 20.45
N THR A 167 0.58 1.34 21.59
CA THR A 167 1.83 2.10 21.69
C THR A 167 3.03 1.19 21.45
N ALA A 168 3.05 0.01 22.04
CA ALA A 168 4.09 -0.98 21.81
C ALA A 168 4.11 -1.44 20.33
N THR A 169 2.93 -1.70 19.75
CA THR A 169 2.82 -2.00 18.32
C THR A 169 3.26 -0.83 17.45
N ALA A 170 2.93 0.42 17.81
CA ALA A 170 3.37 1.62 17.08
C ALA A 170 4.89 1.75 17.04
N ALA A 171 5.57 1.51 18.16
CA ALA A 171 7.03 1.55 18.25
C ALA A 171 7.72 0.50 17.37
N ILE A 172 7.07 -0.65 17.15
CA ILE A 172 7.54 -1.65 16.18
C ILE A 172 7.30 -1.15 14.75
N VAL A 173 6.08 -0.71 14.45
CA VAL A 173 5.66 -0.21 13.12
C VAL A 173 6.53 0.95 12.64
N GLU A 174 6.99 1.83 13.54
CA GLU A 174 7.92 2.92 13.22
C GLU A 174 9.26 2.46 12.63
N ARG A 175 9.68 1.23 12.91
CA ARG A 175 10.94 0.63 12.41
C ARG A 175 10.78 -0.12 11.08
N LEU A 176 9.54 -0.22 10.58
CA LEU A 176 9.20 -0.91 9.35
C LEU A 176 9.08 0.07 8.19
N ASP A 177 9.33 -0.46 6.99
CA ASP A 177 9.25 0.29 5.74
C ASP A 177 7.84 0.19 5.12
N LEU A 178 7.13 -0.91 5.39
CA LEU A 178 5.79 -1.21 4.89
C LEU A 178 5.01 -2.04 5.93
N VAL A 179 3.69 -1.84 6.01
CA VAL A 179 2.79 -2.75 6.73
C VAL A 179 1.78 -3.36 5.76
N ILE A 180 1.70 -4.68 5.73
CA ILE A 180 0.69 -5.45 5.00
C ILE A 180 -0.31 -5.98 6.01
N SER A 181 -1.58 -5.62 5.88
CA SER A 181 -2.61 -6.05 6.84
C SER A 181 -3.93 -6.32 6.16
N VAL A 182 -4.69 -7.28 6.66
CA VAL A 182 -6.15 -7.31 6.43
C VAL A 182 -6.85 -6.16 7.18
N ASP A 183 -8.16 -6.01 7.03
CA ASP A 183 -8.94 -4.92 7.67
C ASP A 183 -9.01 -5.03 9.21
N THR A 184 -7.94 -4.61 9.88
CA THR A 184 -7.71 -4.67 11.32
C THR A 184 -7.23 -3.34 11.91
N ALA A 185 -7.16 -3.25 13.24
CA ALA A 185 -6.58 -2.11 13.94
C ALA A 185 -5.13 -1.82 13.51
N THR A 186 -4.33 -2.84 13.14
CA THR A 186 -2.95 -2.66 12.69
C THR A 186 -2.88 -1.81 11.41
N ALA A 187 -3.80 -2.03 10.46
CA ALA A 187 -3.87 -1.22 9.23
C ALA A 187 -4.17 0.25 9.55
N HIS A 188 -5.11 0.50 10.45
CA HIS A 188 -5.47 1.84 10.90
C HIS A 188 -4.33 2.52 11.68
N LEU A 189 -3.63 1.77 12.53
CA LEU A 189 -2.49 2.26 13.30
C LEU A 189 -1.36 2.70 12.38
N ALA A 190 -0.94 1.83 11.45
CA ALA A 190 0.12 2.14 10.50
C ALA A 190 -0.25 3.34 9.61
N GLY A 191 -1.51 3.42 9.16
CA GLY A 191 -2.02 4.58 8.42
C GLY A 191 -2.01 5.86 9.24
N ALA A 192 -2.37 5.81 10.52
CA ALA A 192 -2.36 6.97 11.42
C ALA A 192 -0.94 7.49 11.74
N LEU A 193 0.04 6.59 11.74
CA LEU A 193 1.47 6.88 11.86
C LEU A 193 2.10 7.36 10.53
N GLY A 194 1.33 7.44 9.44
CA GLY A 194 1.83 7.86 8.12
C GLY A 194 2.77 6.86 7.46
N LYS A 195 2.73 5.58 7.86
CA LYS A 195 3.51 4.52 7.22
C LYS A 195 2.88 4.09 5.89
N PRO A 196 3.67 3.63 4.91
CA PRO A 196 3.14 2.89 3.78
C PRO A 196 2.34 1.67 4.27
N VAL A 197 1.11 1.51 3.78
CA VAL A 197 0.25 0.36 4.14
C VAL A 197 -0.32 -0.30 2.90
N TRP A 198 -0.23 -1.62 2.81
CA TRP A 198 -0.98 -2.40 1.85
C TRP A 198 -2.12 -3.12 2.56
N LEU A 199 -3.34 -2.67 2.27
CA LEU A 199 -4.57 -3.19 2.86
C LEU A 199 -5.15 -4.29 1.99
N LEU A 200 -5.35 -5.47 2.58
CA LEU A 200 -5.95 -6.63 1.93
C LEU A 200 -7.41 -6.70 2.35
N LEU A 201 -8.31 -6.38 1.41
CA LEU A 201 -9.74 -6.32 1.67
C LEU A 201 -10.46 -7.58 1.19
N PRO A 202 -11.44 -8.05 1.98
CA PRO A 202 -12.33 -9.12 1.54
C PRO A 202 -13.27 -8.62 0.43
N PHE A 203 -13.95 -9.56 -0.22
CA PHE A 203 -14.86 -9.22 -1.33
C PHE A 203 -15.95 -8.24 -0.89
N ALA A 204 -16.55 -8.47 0.27
CA ALA A 204 -17.54 -7.57 0.88
C ALA A 204 -16.86 -6.65 1.92
N SER A 205 -16.19 -5.60 1.45
CA SER A 205 -15.48 -4.65 2.30
C SER A 205 -16.38 -3.56 2.92
N GLU A 206 -15.96 -3.02 4.06
CA GLU A 206 -16.65 -1.91 4.74
C GLU A 206 -16.71 -0.62 3.91
N TRP A 207 -17.75 0.18 4.14
CA TRP A 207 -18.07 1.42 3.40
C TRP A 207 -16.90 2.42 3.38
N ARG A 208 -16.08 2.45 4.43
CA ARG A 208 -14.96 3.41 4.58
C ARG A 208 -13.92 3.26 3.46
N TRP A 209 -13.84 2.10 2.83
CA TRP A 209 -12.87 1.81 1.78
C TRP A 209 -13.37 2.12 0.37
N LEU A 210 -14.65 2.48 0.23
CA LEU A 210 -15.31 2.73 -1.06
C LEU A 210 -15.15 1.55 -2.06
N HIS A 211 -15.67 1.73 -3.28
CA HIS A 211 -15.60 0.75 -4.36
C HIS A 211 -14.65 1.21 -5.46
N GLU A 212 -14.13 0.26 -6.25
CA GLU A 212 -13.41 0.50 -7.51
C GLU A 212 -12.20 1.45 -7.41
N ARG A 213 -11.53 1.45 -6.25
CA ARG A 213 -10.29 2.20 -6.03
C ARG A 213 -9.24 1.37 -5.30
N ALA A 214 -7.98 1.66 -5.64
CA ALA A 214 -6.79 1.01 -5.10
C ALA A 214 -6.05 1.89 -4.07
N ASP A 215 -6.59 3.07 -3.75
CA ASP A 215 -6.09 4.02 -2.75
C ASP A 215 -7.14 4.27 -1.66
N SER A 216 -6.76 4.97 -0.58
CA SER A 216 -7.66 5.29 0.53
C SER A 216 -7.79 6.80 0.73
N PRO A 217 -9.02 7.36 0.74
CA PRO A 217 -9.21 8.77 1.06
C PRO A 217 -8.95 9.06 2.55
N TRP A 218 -8.93 8.03 3.39
CA TRP A 218 -8.65 8.14 4.82
C TRP A 218 -7.16 8.06 5.15
N TYR A 219 -6.38 7.34 4.35
CA TYR A 219 -4.96 7.09 4.59
C TYR A 219 -4.18 7.28 3.29
N PRO A 220 -3.59 8.46 3.03
CA PRO A 220 -2.93 8.77 1.77
C PRO A 220 -1.76 7.84 1.40
N THR A 221 -1.16 7.19 2.39
CA THR A 221 -0.04 6.26 2.23
C THR A 221 -0.49 4.81 2.00
N MET A 222 -1.80 4.56 1.89
CA MET A 222 -2.37 3.22 1.79
C MET A 222 -2.69 2.83 0.35
N ARG A 223 -2.25 1.64 -0.05
CA ARG A 223 -2.66 0.92 -1.26
C ARG A 223 -3.59 -0.22 -0.89
N ILE A 224 -4.63 -0.45 -1.67
CA ILE A 224 -5.68 -1.44 -1.42
C ILE A 224 -5.62 -2.56 -2.46
N PHE A 225 -5.66 -3.80 -1.98
CA PHE A 225 -5.83 -5.02 -2.77
C PHE A 225 -7.15 -5.66 -2.38
N ARG A 226 -7.97 -6.06 -3.35
CA ARG A 226 -9.34 -6.56 -3.11
C ARG A 226 -9.50 -7.96 -3.63
N GLN A 227 -10.16 -8.81 -2.85
CA GLN A 227 -10.60 -10.11 -3.35
C GLN A 227 -11.49 -9.93 -4.59
N PRO A 228 -11.21 -10.67 -5.69
CA PRO A 228 -12.06 -10.65 -6.88
C PRO A 228 -13.35 -11.46 -6.69
N SER A 229 -13.33 -12.43 -5.77
CA SER A 229 -14.49 -13.25 -5.38
C SER A 229 -14.35 -13.67 -3.91
N PRO A 230 -15.47 -13.96 -3.21
CA PRO A 230 -15.42 -14.32 -1.79
C PRO A 230 -14.45 -15.47 -1.49
N GLY A 231 -13.48 -15.22 -0.60
CA GLY A 231 -12.50 -16.21 -0.17
C GLY A 231 -11.28 -16.37 -1.08
N ASP A 232 -11.20 -15.66 -2.20
CA ASP A 232 -10.03 -15.70 -3.10
C ASP A 232 -8.88 -14.81 -2.59
N TRP A 233 -8.31 -15.19 -1.44
CA TRP A 233 -7.10 -14.58 -0.91
C TRP A 233 -5.86 -14.92 -1.74
N ARG A 234 -5.88 -16.05 -2.45
CA ARG A 234 -4.79 -16.47 -3.33
C ARG A 234 -4.50 -15.43 -4.42
N THR A 235 -5.52 -14.92 -5.10
CA THR A 235 -5.34 -13.87 -6.11
C THR A 235 -4.81 -12.58 -5.50
N VAL A 236 -5.32 -12.20 -4.32
CA VAL A 236 -4.84 -11.02 -3.57
C VAL A 236 -3.34 -11.16 -3.25
N LEU A 237 -2.92 -12.30 -2.70
CA LEU A 237 -1.52 -12.55 -2.36
C LEU A 237 -0.61 -12.62 -3.58
N ALA A 238 -1.09 -13.15 -4.70
CA ALA A 238 -0.34 -13.12 -5.96
C ALA A 238 -0.08 -11.68 -6.44
N GLN A 239 -1.05 -10.77 -6.28
CA GLN A 239 -0.88 -9.35 -6.57
C GLN A 239 0.08 -8.68 -5.57
N VAL A 240 -0.03 -8.99 -4.28
CA VAL A 240 0.87 -8.50 -3.24
C VAL A 240 2.31 -8.95 -3.49
N LEU A 241 2.55 -10.21 -3.82
CA LEU A 241 3.89 -10.73 -4.13
C LEU A 241 4.47 -10.08 -5.39
N SER A 242 3.66 -9.83 -6.43
CA SER A 242 4.10 -9.06 -7.61
C SER A 242 4.50 -7.64 -7.23
N ALA A 243 3.69 -6.98 -6.40
CA ALA A 243 4.00 -5.64 -5.90
C ALA A 243 5.27 -5.64 -5.02
N LEU A 244 5.46 -6.64 -4.15
CA LEU A 244 6.65 -6.77 -3.31
C LEU A 244 7.92 -6.91 -4.15
N ARG A 245 7.91 -7.70 -5.23
CA ARG A 245 9.05 -7.80 -6.17
C ARG A 245 9.45 -6.45 -6.71
N ILE A 246 8.46 -5.64 -7.10
CA ILE A 246 8.70 -4.28 -7.61
C ILE A 246 9.28 -3.40 -6.51
N GLU A 247 8.78 -3.50 -5.27
CA GLU A 247 9.28 -2.68 -4.17
C GLU A 247 10.67 -3.06 -3.69
N SER A 248 10.96 -4.36 -3.53
CA SER A 248 12.25 -4.85 -3.09
C SER A 248 13.36 -4.67 -4.12
N ALA A 249 13.02 -4.65 -5.41
CA ALA A 249 14.00 -4.49 -6.49
C ALA A 249 14.55 -3.07 -6.65
N ALA A 250 14.46 -2.22 -5.61
CA ALA A 250 14.91 -0.82 -5.62
C ALA A 250 16.42 -0.60 -5.88
N GLY A 251 17.19 -1.65 -6.19
CA GLY A 251 18.59 -1.57 -6.61
C GLY A 251 18.98 -2.41 -7.84
N ASP A 252 18.11 -3.28 -8.36
CA ASP A 252 18.40 -4.12 -9.53
C ASP A 252 17.47 -3.77 -10.70
N LEU A 253 17.97 -2.90 -11.58
CA LEU A 253 17.27 -2.46 -12.78
C LEU A 253 16.96 -3.63 -13.73
N ALA A 254 17.82 -4.65 -13.77
CA ALA A 254 17.63 -5.79 -14.66
C ALA A 254 16.44 -6.64 -14.20
N GLU A 255 16.32 -6.89 -12.90
CA GLU A 255 15.17 -7.58 -12.31
C GLU A 255 13.86 -6.83 -12.56
N LEU A 256 13.87 -5.50 -12.38
CA LEU A 256 12.70 -4.66 -12.68
C LEU A 256 12.30 -4.74 -14.16
N VAL A 257 13.27 -4.68 -15.08
CA VAL A 257 13.00 -4.79 -16.51
C VAL A 257 12.41 -6.17 -16.85
N GLU A 258 12.96 -7.25 -16.31
CA GLU A 258 12.44 -8.60 -16.55
C GLU A 258 11.00 -8.74 -16.04
N GLU A 259 10.71 -8.27 -14.83
CA GLU A 259 9.37 -8.30 -14.23
C GLU A 259 8.38 -7.45 -15.03
N GLY A 260 8.75 -6.23 -15.41
CA GLY A 260 7.91 -5.35 -16.22
C GLY A 260 7.56 -5.99 -17.57
N LEU A 261 8.54 -6.61 -18.22
CA LEU A 261 8.32 -7.32 -19.48
C LEU A 261 7.47 -8.59 -19.30
N ARG A 262 7.62 -9.31 -18.18
CA ARG A 262 6.79 -10.47 -17.84
C ARG A 262 5.33 -10.08 -17.65
N LEU A 263 5.07 -9.02 -16.88
CA LEU A 263 3.71 -8.50 -16.66
C LEU A 263 3.06 -8.05 -17.97
N LYS A 264 3.81 -7.35 -18.83
CA LYS A 264 3.36 -6.96 -20.17
C LYS A 264 3.00 -8.17 -21.04
N ARG A 265 3.82 -9.22 -21.06
CA ARG A 265 3.53 -10.47 -21.81
C ARG A 265 2.29 -11.19 -21.30
N SER A 266 1.99 -11.08 -20.01
CA SER A 266 0.80 -11.65 -19.37
C SER A 266 -0.42 -10.72 -19.41
N TYR A 267 -0.40 -9.64 -20.19
CA TYR A 267 -1.48 -8.65 -20.32
C TYR A 267 -1.87 -7.96 -19.00
N ARG A 268 -1.00 -7.98 -17.98
CA ARG A 268 -1.20 -7.29 -16.69
C ARG A 268 -0.69 -5.85 -16.81
N PHE A 269 -1.33 -5.07 -17.67
CA PHE A 269 -0.83 -3.76 -18.10
C PHE A 269 -0.75 -2.72 -16.98
N GLU A 270 -1.72 -2.68 -16.06
CA GLU A 270 -1.67 -1.76 -14.91
C GLU A 270 -0.48 -2.02 -13.99
N GLU A 271 -0.15 -3.29 -13.77
CA GLU A 271 1.01 -3.64 -12.95
C GLU A 271 2.31 -3.37 -13.71
N ALA A 272 2.36 -3.69 -15.00
CA ALA A 272 3.50 -3.37 -15.85
C ALA A 272 3.77 -1.87 -15.90
N ARG A 273 2.72 -1.03 -15.92
CA ARG A 273 2.82 0.43 -15.84
C ARG A 273 3.58 0.85 -14.59
N LEU A 274 3.20 0.38 -13.41
CA LEU A 274 3.87 0.72 -12.15
C LEU A 274 5.36 0.36 -12.18
N VAL A 275 5.71 -0.80 -12.75
CA VAL A 275 7.13 -1.20 -12.89
C VAL A 275 7.88 -0.24 -13.82
N PHE A 276 7.34 0.04 -15.00
CA PHE A 276 8.02 0.88 -15.98
C PHE A 276 8.04 2.37 -15.56
N GLU A 277 7.07 2.85 -14.81
CA GLU A 277 7.14 4.17 -14.16
C GLU A 277 8.30 4.24 -13.16
N LYS A 278 8.49 3.19 -12.34
CA LYS A 278 9.64 3.09 -11.42
C LYS A 278 10.98 3.01 -12.18
N ILE A 279 11.07 2.20 -13.23
CA ILE A 279 12.27 2.10 -14.08
C ILE A 279 12.60 3.47 -14.72
N VAL A 280 11.60 4.15 -15.28
CA VAL A 280 11.78 5.45 -15.93
C VAL A 280 12.20 6.53 -14.92
N ALA A 281 11.71 6.47 -13.68
CA ALA A 281 12.15 7.38 -12.61
C ALA A 281 13.62 7.15 -12.23
N GLN A 282 14.10 5.91 -12.24
CA GLN A 282 15.51 5.58 -11.95
C GLN A 282 16.46 5.84 -13.13
N CYS A 283 15.97 5.70 -14.36
CA CYS A 283 16.76 5.81 -15.60
C CYS A 283 16.10 6.76 -16.62
N PRO A 284 15.93 8.05 -16.30
CA PRO A 284 15.15 8.98 -17.13
C PRO A 284 15.77 9.29 -18.50
N SER A 285 17.05 8.92 -18.70
CA SER A 285 17.82 9.11 -19.93
C SER A 285 17.90 7.86 -20.83
N GLN A 286 17.25 6.76 -20.46
CA GLN A 286 17.21 5.55 -21.29
C GLN A 286 15.94 5.52 -22.16
N ALA A 287 16.14 5.31 -23.45
CA ALA A 287 15.06 5.37 -24.44
C ALA A 287 14.14 4.13 -24.41
N GLU A 288 14.68 2.95 -24.16
CA GLU A 288 13.93 1.69 -24.24
C GLU A 288 12.86 1.53 -23.14
N PRO A 289 13.13 1.84 -21.85
CA PRO A 289 12.08 1.86 -20.83
C PRO A 289 10.94 2.83 -21.14
N LEU A 290 11.26 4.01 -21.67
CA LEU A 290 10.26 5.00 -22.10
C LEU A 290 9.39 4.46 -23.24
N SER A 291 10.01 3.81 -24.25
CA SER A 291 9.26 3.18 -25.34
C SER A 291 8.39 2.02 -24.84
N ASN A 292 8.82 1.26 -23.84
CA ASN A 292 8.02 0.19 -23.26
C ASN A 292 6.84 0.73 -22.45
N LEU A 293 7.05 1.79 -21.66
CA LEU A 293 5.98 2.49 -20.96
C LEU A 293 4.94 3.05 -21.94
N GLY A 294 5.37 3.66 -23.05
CA GLY A 294 4.48 4.15 -24.10
C GLY A 294 3.59 3.04 -24.68
N ASN A 295 4.16 1.88 -24.98
CA ASN A 295 3.40 0.71 -25.45
C ASN A 295 2.35 0.22 -24.41
N ILE A 296 2.71 0.25 -23.12
CA ILE A 296 1.82 -0.16 -22.02
C ILE A 296 0.66 0.82 -21.86
N LEU A 297 0.95 2.13 -21.82
CA LEU A 297 -0.05 3.18 -21.77
C LEU A 297 -1.01 3.11 -22.95
N MET A 298 -0.50 2.78 -24.14
CA MET A 298 -1.34 2.57 -25.31
C MET A 298 -2.30 1.39 -25.15
N ALA A 299 -1.85 0.29 -24.53
CA ALA A 299 -2.70 -0.86 -24.24
C ALA A 299 -3.80 -0.54 -23.20
N LEU A 300 -3.52 0.40 -22.29
CA LEU A 300 -4.48 0.94 -21.31
C LEU A 300 -5.41 2.02 -21.90
N GLY A 301 -5.21 2.43 -23.15
CA GLY A 301 -6.00 3.47 -23.83
C GLY A 301 -5.53 4.90 -23.56
N GLU A 302 -4.45 5.10 -22.80
CA GLU A 302 -3.86 6.40 -22.47
C GLU A 302 -2.99 6.94 -23.63
N SER A 303 -3.64 7.20 -24.76
CA SER A 303 -2.96 7.51 -26.03
C SER A 303 -2.12 8.79 -25.98
N ALA A 304 -2.58 9.83 -25.27
CA ALA A 304 -1.87 11.10 -25.14
C ALA A 304 -0.55 10.92 -24.37
N GLU A 305 -0.59 10.23 -23.23
CA GLU A 305 0.60 9.96 -22.42
C GLU A 305 1.56 9.02 -23.16
N ALA A 306 1.02 8.00 -23.86
CA ALA A 306 1.82 7.10 -24.69
C ALA A 306 2.66 7.86 -25.73
N LEU A 307 2.07 8.83 -26.43
CA LEU A 307 2.78 9.67 -27.40
C LEU A 307 3.89 10.49 -26.75
N LEU A 308 3.65 11.08 -25.58
CA LEU A 308 4.67 11.83 -24.84
C LEU A 308 5.88 10.94 -24.49
N ARG A 309 5.63 9.70 -24.05
CA ARG A 309 6.71 8.75 -23.73
C ARG A 309 7.50 8.33 -24.97
N HIS A 310 6.83 8.06 -26.08
CA HIS A 310 7.50 7.71 -27.34
C HIS A 310 8.31 8.86 -27.93
N GLU A 311 7.81 10.09 -27.85
CA GLU A 311 8.54 11.25 -28.35
C GLU A 311 9.83 11.48 -27.56
N LYS A 312 9.76 11.36 -26.22
CA LYS A 312 10.96 11.40 -25.37
C LYS A 312 11.92 10.25 -25.69
N ALA A 313 11.42 9.04 -25.91
CA ALA A 313 12.26 7.90 -26.31
C ALA A 313 12.99 8.16 -27.64
N LYS A 314 12.29 8.73 -28.63
CA LYS A 314 12.86 9.09 -29.94
C LYS A 314 13.91 10.19 -29.82
N GLN A 315 13.70 11.19 -28.97
CA GLN A 315 14.72 12.23 -28.71
C GLN A 315 16.02 11.64 -28.15
N LEU A 316 15.93 10.62 -27.30
CA LEU A 316 17.09 9.96 -26.70
C LEU A 316 17.80 8.98 -27.64
N ALA A 317 17.08 8.38 -28.59
CA ALA A 317 17.63 7.41 -29.53
C ALA A 317 16.99 7.55 -30.93
N PRO A 318 17.31 8.64 -31.66
CA PRO A 318 16.64 9.01 -32.91
C PRO A 318 16.85 8.00 -34.04
N ASP A 319 17.97 7.28 -34.02
CA ASP A 319 18.34 6.32 -35.05
C ASP A 319 17.87 4.89 -34.75
N SER A 320 17.18 4.66 -33.62
CA SER A 320 16.72 3.33 -33.23
C SER A 320 15.51 2.87 -34.06
N PRO A 321 15.64 1.83 -34.90
CA PRO A 321 14.52 1.37 -35.72
C PRO A 321 13.37 0.80 -34.90
N GLY A 322 13.68 0.15 -33.77
CA GLY A 322 12.68 -0.41 -32.87
C GLY A 322 11.83 0.65 -32.17
N ILE A 323 12.44 1.77 -31.77
CA ILE A 323 11.70 2.88 -31.12
C ILE A 323 10.79 3.57 -32.13
N ALA A 324 11.31 3.84 -33.35
CA ALA A 324 10.50 4.40 -34.42
C ALA A 324 9.32 3.47 -34.79
N PHE A 325 9.56 2.16 -34.87
CA PHE A 325 8.50 1.19 -35.10
C PHE A 325 7.46 1.17 -33.97
N ASN A 326 7.86 1.20 -32.70
CA ASN A 326 6.91 1.24 -31.59
C ASN A 326 6.07 2.53 -31.60
N GLN A 327 6.69 3.70 -31.81
CA GLN A 327 5.98 4.97 -31.94
C GLN A 327 4.97 4.94 -33.10
N SER A 328 5.33 4.31 -34.22
CA SER A 328 4.46 4.23 -35.40
C SER A 328 3.11 3.58 -35.09
N GLN A 329 3.08 2.54 -34.24
CA GLN A 329 1.84 1.85 -33.88
C GLN A 329 0.89 2.76 -33.11
N VAL A 330 1.44 3.64 -32.25
CA VAL A 330 0.65 4.64 -31.52
C VAL A 330 0.10 5.69 -32.49
N LEU A 331 0.95 6.25 -33.36
CA LEU A 331 0.57 7.25 -34.37
C LEU A 331 -0.53 6.74 -35.31
N LEU A 332 -0.41 5.50 -35.79
CA LEU A 332 -1.41 4.88 -36.65
C LEU A 332 -2.75 4.68 -35.94
N LYS A 333 -2.72 4.29 -34.66
CA LYS A 333 -3.94 4.11 -33.85
C LYS A 333 -4.60 5.45 -33.48
N THR A 334 -3.85 6.54 -33.40
CA THR A 334 -4.37 7.89 -33.12
C THR A 334 -4.71 8.69 -34.39
N GLY A 335 -4.50 8.12 -35.58
CA GLY A 335 -4.90 8.69 -36.86
C GLY A 335 -3.87 9.57 -37.56
N ASP A 336 -2.64 9.71 -37.02
CA ASP A 336 -1.52 10.36 -37.72
C ASP A 336 -0.88 9.38 -38.70
N PHE A 337 -1.59 9.11 -39.80
CA PHE A 337 -1.16 8.15 -40.80
C PHE A 337 0.11 8.58 -41.53
N ALA A 338 0.30 9.89 -41.77
CA ALA A 338 1.47 10.37 -42.50
C ALA A 338 2.77 10.06 -41.76
N ASN A 339 2.84 10.42 -40.48
CA ASN A 339 4.03 10.12 -39.66
C ASN A 339 4.07 8.65 -39.24
N GLY A 340 2.91 8.05 -38.99
CA GLY A 340 2.77 6.64 -38.63
C GLY A 340 3.38 5.72 -39.68
N TRP A 341 2.98 5.83 -40.96
CA TRP A 341 3.51 4.96 -42.01
C TRP A 341 5.00 5.19 -42.28
N ALA A 342 5.46 6.44 -42.24
CA ALA A 342 6.88 6.77 -42.40
C ALA A 342 7.75 6.13 -41.30
N ALA A 343 7.29 6.15 -40.05
CA ALA A 343 7.98 5.50 -38.94
C ALA A 343 7.84 3.96 -38.98
N TYR A 344 6.70 3.44 -39.44
CA TYR A 344 6.45 2.01 -39.55
C TYR A 344 7.43 1.30 -40.50
N GLU A 345 7.91 1.98 -41.55
CA GLU A 345 8.95 1.48 -42.46
C GLU A 345 10.29 1.18 -41.79
N LYS A 346 10.56 1.73 -40.60
CA LYS A 346 11.78 1.42 -39.84
C LYS A 346 11.83 -0.04 -39.35
N ARG A 347 10.70 -0.77 -39.32
CA ARG A 347 10.69 -2.21 -39.02
C ARG A 347 11.62 -3.03 -39.91
N LEU A 348 11.82 -2.59 -41.17
CA LEU A 348 12.69 -3.25 -42.14
C LEU A 348 14.16 -3.26 -41.72
N LEU A 349 14.55 -2.37 -40.80
CA LEU A 349 15.92 -2.21 -40.30
C LEU A 349 16.12 -2.87 -38.93
N MET A 350 15.12 -3.58 -38.40
CA MET A 350 15.24 -4.26 -37.10
C MET A 350 16.07 -5.55 -37.22
N PRO A 351 16.92 -5.88 -36.23
CA PRO A 351 17.89 -7.01 -36.30
C PRO A 351 17.30 -8.39 -36.59
N ASN A 352 15.99 -8.60 -36.37
CA ASN A 352 15.29 -9.87 -36.56
C ASN A 352 14.14 -9.78 -37.57
N TYR A 353 14.09 -8.74 -38.40
CA TYR A 353 12.96 -8.55 -39.29
C TYR A 353 12.87 -9.65 -40.37
N ASP A 354 14.01 -10.10 -40.90
CA ASP A 354 14.05 -11.15 -41.93
C ASP A 354 13.67 -12.54 -41.39
N SER A 355 13.91 -12.82 -40.11
CA SER A 355 13.49 -14.09 -39.48
C SER A 355 12.00 -14.12 -39.11
N LEU A 356 11.32 -12.97 -39.10
CA LEU A 356 9.86 -12.87 -38.89
C LEU A 356 9.04 -13.02 -40.19
N ARG A 357 9.71 -13.15 -41.35
CA ARG A 357 9.06 -13.33 -42.67
C ARG A 357 8.81 -14.80 -43.05
N GLN A 358 9.39 -15.76 -42.32
CA GLN A 358 9.12 -17.20 -42.44
C GLN A 358 8.05 -17.61 -41.43
#